data_AF-A0A928TNG3-F1
#
_entry.id   AF-A0A928TNG3-F1
#
_cell.length_a   1.000
_cell.length_b   1.000
_cell.length_c   1.000
_cell.angle_alpha   90.00
_cell.angle_beta   90.00
_cell.angle_gamma   90.00
#
_symmetry.space_group_name_H-M   'P 1'
#
loop_
_entity.id
_entity.type
_entity.pdbx_description
1 polymer ?
#
loop_
_entity_poly.entity_id
_entity_poly.type
_entity_poly.pdbx_seq_one_letter_code
_entity_poly.pdbx_strand_id
1 'polypeptide(L)'
;MSPLRPFALVLAACAAAAPLPALALNANPHASAFVVLYQCDGGDWLAVGYPAPFAAAHEPPARVSWNGSTVLMSQAASGSGARYVSRDADLEWRIKGREGAMSRLSDRAVLLTHCREG
;
A
#
# COMPACT_ATOMS: atom_id res chain seq x y z
N MET A 1 -60.71 10.18 34.85
CA MET A 1 -59.76 9.07 34.68
C MET A 1 -58.94 9.35 33.42
N SER A 2 -57.72 9.88 33.56
CA SER A 2 -56.70 9.91 32.49
C SER A 2 -55.94 8.56 32.50
N PRO A 3 -55.27 8.12 31.41
CA PRO A 3 -54.04 8.76 30.93
C PRO A 3 -53.98 8.91 29.38
N LEU A 4 -53.66 10.09 28.84
CA LEU A 4 -52.30 10.58 28.54
C LEU A 4 -51.39 9.52 27.91
N ARG A 5 -51.25 9.59 26.58
CA ARG A 5 -50.29 8.82 25.78
C ARG A 5 -49.25 9.80 25.22
N PRO A 6 -48.05 9.92 25.81
CA PRO A 6 -46.97 10.68 25.20
C PRO A 6 -46.27 9.78 24.17
N PHE A 7 -46.37 10.15 22.89
CA PHE A 7 -45.50 9.62 21.85
C PHE A 7 -44.08 10.14 22.13
N ALA A 8 -43.20 9.25 22.57
CA ALA A 8 -41.79 9.55 22.78
C ALA A 8 -41.10 9.79 21.43
N LEU A 9 -40.73 11.03 21.17
CA LEU A 9 -39.92 11.45 20.03
C LEU A 9 -38.47 11.02 20.33
N VAL A 10 -38.02 9.93 19.71
CA VAL A 10 -36.63 9.49 19.77
C VAL A 10 -35.83 10.40 18.84
N LEU A 11 -35.17 11.41 19.41
CA LEU A 11 -34.16 12.22 18.73
C LEU A 11 -32.96 11.31 18.42
N ALA A 12 -32.86 10.89 17.16
CA ALA A 12 -31.65 10.28 16.62
C ALA A 12 -30.53 11.33 16.61
N ALA A 13 -29.64 11.27 17.61
CA ALA A 13 -28.40 12.01 17.61
C ALA A 13 -27.44 11.35 16.61
N CYS A 14 -27.48 11.79 15.35
CA CYS A 14 -26.36 11.58 14.43
C CYS A 14 -25.16 12.33 14.98
N ALA A 15 -24.27 11.62 15.67
CA ALA A 15 -22.93 12.11 15.97
C ALA A 15 -22.21 12.33 14.64
N ALA A 16 -22.19 13.58 14.18
CA ALA A 16 -21.32 14.00 13.09
C ALA A 16 -19.87 13.85 13.57
N ALA A 17 -19.24 12.72 13.24
CA ALA A 17 -17.82 12.56 13.40
C ALA A 17 -17.13 13.56 12.46
N ALA A 18 -16.54 14.61 13.03
CA ALA A 18 -15.75 15.56 12.25
C ALA A 18 -14.58 14.80 11.59
N PRO A 19 -14.30 15.04 10.30
CA PRO A 19 -13.13 14.46 9.65
C PRO A 19 -11.88 14.97 10.37
N LEU A 20 -11.09 14.05 10.91
CA LEU A 20 -9.79 14.38 11.48
C LEU A 20 -8.92 15.02 10.39
N PRO A 21 -8.18 16.10 10.69
CA PRO A 21 -7.29 16.71 9.72
C PRO A 21 -6.25 15.67 9.28
N ALA A 22 -6.19 15.40 7.98
CA ALA A 22 -5.11 14.61 7.40
C ALA A 22 -3.80 15.32 7.75
N LEU A 23 -2.91 14.63 8.46
CA LEU A 23 -1.57 15.14 8.72
C LEU A 23 -0.92 15.37 7.36
N ALA A 24 -0.69 16.65 7.02
CA ALA A 24 0.10 17.00 5.86
C ALA A 24 1.51 16.43 6.10
N LEU A 25 1.83 15.31 5.43
CA LEU A 25 3.20 14.83 5.38
C LEU A 25 4.05 15.96 4.81
N ASN A 26 5.08 16.36 5.56
CA ASN A 26 5.98 17.42 5.18
C ASN A 26 6.69 16.97 3.90
N ALA A 27 6.22 17.47 2.76
CA ALA A 27 6.73 17.05 1.48
C ALA A 27 8.16 17.56 1.32
N ASN A 28 9.13 16.67 1.15
CA ASN A 28 10.49 17.05 0.79
C ASN A 28 10.59 17.06 -0.74
N PRO A 29 10.46 18.23 -1.40
CA PRO A 29 10.52 18.31 -2.87
C PRO A 29 11.87 17.86 -3.45
N HIS A 30 12.87 17.61 -2.60
CA HIS A 30 14.19 17.10 -2.97
C HIS A 30 14.37 15.59 -2.71
N ALA A 31 13.32 14.88 -2.27
CA ALA A 31 13.40 13.43 -2.11
C ALA A 31 13.66 12.77 -3.48
N SER A 32 14.71 11.94 -3.55
CA SER A 32 15.12 11.25 -4.78
C SER A 32 14.52 9.85 -4.83
N ALA A 33 14.44 9.28 -6.04
CA ALA A 33 14.19 7.85 -6.18
C ALA A 33 15.30 7.07 -5.47
N PHE A 34 14.96 5.92 -4.88
CA PHE A 34 15.89 5.11 -4.11
C PHE A 34 15.67 3.63 -4.39
N VAL A 35 16.73 2.84 -4.20
CA VAL A 35 16.68 1.38 -4.35
C VAL A 35 16.78 0.74 -2.99
N VAL A 36 15.96 -0.26 -2.75
CA VAL A 36 15.99 -1.11 -1.56
C VAL A 36 16.29 -2.54 -2.02
N LEU A 37 17.23 -3.18 -1.34
CA LEU A 37 17.51 -4.60 -1.49
C LEU A 37 16.77 -5.34 -0.37
N TYR A 38 16.08 -6.41 -0.74
CA TYR A 38 15.44 -7.30 0.21
C TYR A 38 16.07 -8.68 0.13
N GLN A 39 16.45 -9.23 1.28
CA GLN A 39 16.82 -10.63 1.42
C GLN A 39 15.58 -11.43 1.82
N CYS A 40 15.23 -12.43 1.04
CA CYS A 40 14.07 -13.28 1.25
C CYS A 40 14.46 -14.67 1.78
N ASP A 41 13.46 -15.45 2.19
CA ASP A 41 13.66 -16.87 2.47
C ASP A 41 14.27 -17.59 1.26
N GLY A 42 15.03 -18.65 1.52
CA GLY A 42 15.77 -19.37 0.46
C GLY A 42 17.08 -18.69 0.02
N GLY A 43 17.38 -17.50 0.55
CA GLY A 43 18.60 -16.76 0.21
C GLY A 43 18.48 -15.89 -1.04
N ASP A 44 17.28 -15.79 -1.60
CA ASP A 44 16.98 -14.95 -2.75
C ASP A 44 17.08 -13.45 -2.41
N TRP A 45 17.49 -12.66 -3.39
CA TRP A 45 17.57 -11.20 -3.30
C TRP A 45 16.62 -10.53 -4.28
N LEU A 46 15.89 -9.54 -3.79
CA LEU A 46 14.98 -8.72 -4.58
C LEU A 46 15.41 -7.25 -4.53
N ALA A 47 15.72 -6.67 -5.69
CA ALA A 47 15.98 -5.24 -5.81
C ALA A 47 14.71 -4.51 -6.24
N VAL A 48 14.31 -3.50 -5.46
CA VAL A 48 13.15 -2.66 -5.76
C VAL A 48 13.54 -1.18 -5.77
N GLY A 49 13.37 -0.52 -6.90
CA GLY A 49 13.50 0.92 -7.05
C GLY A 49 12.16 1.61 -6.83
N TYR A 50 12.07 2.45 -5.81
CA TYR A 50 10.89 3.26 -5.54
C TYR A 50 11.05 4.66 -6.12
N PRO A 51 9.96 5.24 -6.68
CA PRO A 51 9.98 6.61 -7.14
C PRO A 51 10.17 7.59 -5.98
N ALA A 52 10.55 8.82 -6.32
CA ALA A 52 10.49 9.92 -5.37
C ALA A 52 9.05 10.10 -4.84
N PRO A 53 8.84 10.21 -3.52
CA PRO A 53 7.50 10.28 -2.91
C PRO A 53 6.66 11.50 -3.30
N PHE A 54 7.22 12.49 -4.00
CA PHE A 54 6.54 13.71 -4.44
C PHE A 54 6.58 13.92 -5.96
N ALA A 55 6.80 12.86 -6.74
CA ALA A 55 6.69 12.93 -8.19
C ALA A 55 5.23 13.22 -8.58
N ALA A 56 4.93 14.52 -8.79
CA ALA A 56 3.59 14.99 -9.10
C ALA A 56 3.11 14.55 -10.50
N ALA A 57 1.78 14.40 -10.60
CA ALA A 57 0.92 14.12 -11.75
C ALA A 57 0.82 12.68 -12.27
N HIS A 58 1.85 11.84 -12.12
CA HIS A 58 1.79 10.41 -12.43
C HIS A 58 2.68 9.66 -11.45
N GLU A 59 2.11 8.86 -10.55
CA GLU A 59 2.90 8.02 -9.63
C GLU A 59 3.80 7.10 -10.48
N PRO A 60 5.12 7.36 -10.54
CA PRO A 60 5.99 6.57 -11.38
C PRO A 60 6.00 5.14 -10.83
N PRO A 61 5.96 4.10 -11.68
CA PRO A 61 5.88 2.74 -11.20
C PRO A 61 7.14 2.39 -10.38
N ALA A 62 6.96 1.58 -9.35
CA ALA A 62 8.07 0.89 -8.72
C ALA A 62 8.73 -0.03 -9.76
N ARG A 63 10.05 -0.19 -9.67
CA ARG A 63 10.84 -1.00 -10.59
C ARG A 63 11.38 -2.20 -9.84
N VAL A 64 11.06 -3.40 -10.29
CA VAL A 64 11.52 -4.65 -9.66
C VAL A 64 12.45 -5.38 -10.61
N SER A 65 13.62 -5.81 -10.12
CA SER A 65 14.45 -6.77 -10.85
C SER A 65 13.84 -8.17 -10.70
N TRP A 66 13.35 -8.74 -11.78
CA TRP A 66 12.66 -10.04 -11.80
C TRP A 66 13.06 -10.86 -13.02
N ASN A 67 13.51 -12.10 -12.81
CA ASN A 67 13.94 -13.03 -13.87
C ASN A 67 14.87 -12.38 -14.92
N GLY A 68 15.83 -11.57 -14.47
CA GLY A 68 16.81 -10.88 -15.33
C GLY A 68 16.25 -9.67 -16.10
N SER A 69 15.01 -9.25 -15.85
CA SER A 69 14.37 -8.09 -16.45
C SER A 69 13.93 -7.06 -15.42
N THR A 70 13.70 -5.83 -15.83
CA THR A 70 13.05 -4.82 -14.98
C THR A 70 11.55 -4.83 -15.22
N VAL A 71 10.78 -5.15 -14.19
CA VAL A 71 9.31 -5.11 -14.20
C VAL A 71 8.85 -3.77 -13.62
N LEU A 72 7.98 -3.08 -14.35
CA LEU A 72 7.28 -1.89 -13.85
C LEU A 72 6.03 -2.33 -13.09
N MET A 73 5.88 -1.84 -11.86
CA MET A 73 4.76 -2.14 -10.98
C MET A 73 4.04 -0.86 -10.56
N SER A 74 2.76 -0.75 -10.92
CA SER A 74 1.90 0.37 -10.54
C SER A 74 1.46 0.22 -9.09
N GLN A 75 1.41 1.33 -8.36
CA GLN A 75 0.83 1.34 -7.02
C GLN A 75 -0.66 0.99 -7.08
N ALA A 76 -1.12 0.19 -6.12
CA ALA A 76 -2.50 -0.25 -6.00
C ALA A 76 -3.02 -0.01 -4.58
N ALA A 77 -4.34 0.15 -4.45
CA ALA A 77 -4.98 0.34 -3.15
C ALA A 77 -4.65 -0.83 -2.19
N SER A 78 -4.34 -0.48 -0.94
CA SER A 78 -4.05 -1.41 0.15
C SER A 78 -4.64 -0.89 1.46
N GLY A 79 -5.21 -1.78 2.28
CA GLY A 79 -5.70 -1.43 3.61
C GLY A 79 -4.59 -1.30 4.67
N SER A 80 -3.38 -1.77 4.36
CA SER A 80 -2.20 -1.62 5.22
C SER A 80 -0.92 -1.77 4.39
N GLY A 81 0.05 -0.91 4.67
CA GLY A 81 1.32 -0.89 3.93
C GLY A 81 1.16 -0.47 2.48
N ALA A 82 2.16 -0.78 1.66
CA ALA A 82 2.16 -0.48 0.23
C ALA A 82 1.91 -1.75 -0.58
N ARG A 83 1.28 -1.58 -1.74
CA ARG A 83 0.99 -2.65 -2.69
C ARG A 83 1.28 -2.15 -4.09
N TYR A 84 2.03 -2.94 -4.84
CA TYR A 84 2.38 -2.67 -6.23
C TYR A 84 2.02 -3.89 -7.07
N VAL A 85 1.54 -3.66 -8.29
CA VAL A 85 1.07 -4.73 -9.18
C VAL A 85 1.60 -4.52 -10.59
N SER A 86 1.89 -5.62 -11.28
CA SER A 86 2.12 -5.66 -12.71
C SER A 86 1.21 -6.73 -13.31
N ARG A 87 0.25 -6.33 -14.15
CA ARG A 87 -0.65 -7.29 -14.81
C ARG A 87 0.08 -8.08 -15.89
N ASP A 88 0.97 -7.42 -16.62
CA ASP A 88 1.72 -8.01 -17.73
C ASP A 88 2.71 -9.08 -17.23
N ALA A 89 3.35 -8.84 -16.08
CA ALA A 89 4.24 -9.82 -15.45
C ALA A 89 3.52 -10.79 -14.50
N ASP A 90 2.20 -10.61 -14.28
CA ASP A 90 1.40 -11.36 -13.32
C ASP A 90 1.98 -11.35 -11.88
N LEU A 91 2.43 -10.19 -11.42
CA LEU A 91 3.09 -10.02 -10.12
C LEU A 91 2.34 -9.04 -9.20
N GLU A 92 2.34 -9.35 -7.91
CA GLU A 92 2.00 -8.44 -6.82
C GLU A 92 3.11 -8.42 -5.77
N TRP A 93 3.60 -7.22 -5.49
CA TRP A 93 4.55 -6.92 -4.43
C TRP A 93 3.84 -6.20 -3.28
N ARG A 94 3.91 -6.74 -2.07
CA ARG A 94 3.34 -6.14 -0.86
C ARG A 94 4.43 -5.84 0.13
N ILE A 95 4.31 -4.69 0.80
CA ILE A 95 5.28 -4.22 1.80
C ILE A 95 4.54 -3.73 3.03
N LYS A 96 5.06 -4.07 4.21
CA LYS A 96 4.62 -3.51 5.49
C LYS A 96 5.85 -3.24 6.36
N GLY A 97 6.11 -1.97 6.66
CA GLY A 97 7.34 -1.58 7.34
C GLY A 97 8.56 -1.94 6.48
N ARG A 98 9.47 -2.73 7.04
CA ARG A 98 10.71 -3.19 6.37
C ARG A 98 10.60 -4.62 5.81
N GLU A 99 9.39 -5.16 5.77
CA GLU A 99 9.13 -6.53 5.31
C GLU A 99 8.25 -6.52 4.06
N GLY A 100 8.44 -7.51 3.19
CA GLY A 100 7.62 -7.69 2.00
C GLY A 100 7.49 -9.14 1.54
N ALA A 101 6.60 -9.33 0.57
CA ALA A 101 6.36 -10.61 -0.08
C ALA A 101 5.94 -10.40 -1.54
N MET A 102 6.42 -11.28 -2.42
CA MET A 102 6.04 -11.33 -3.83
C MET A 102 5.09 -12.50 -4.06
N SER A 103 4.00 -12.25 -4.75
CA SER A 103 3.02 -13.27 -5.14
C SER A 103 2.63 -13.11 -6.60
N ARG A 104 2.15 -14.20 -7.20
CA ARG A 104 1.50 -14.15 -8.51
C ARG A 104 0.15 -13.44 -8.37
N LEU A 105 -0.14 -12.51 -9.28
CA LEU A 105 -1.34 -11.69 -9.19
C LEU A 105 -2.62 -12.49 -9.47
N SER A 106 -2.57 -13.44 -10.41
CA SER A 106 -3.70 -14.24 -10.89
C SER A 106 -4.25 -15.24 -9.86
N ASP A 107 -3.37 -15.98 -9.18
CA ASP A 107 -3.75 -17.09 -8.28
C ASP A 107 -3.26 -16.92 -6.83
N ARG A 108 -2.52 -15.85 -6.53
CA ARG A 108 -1.94 -15.56 -5.21
C ARG A 108 -0.88 -16.56 -4.75
N ALA A 109 -0.32 -17.36 -5.66
CA ALA A 109 0.82 -18.21 -5.34
C ALA A 109 1.98 -17.36 -4.81
N VAL A 110 2.52 -17.72 -3.65
CA VAL A 110 3.67 -17.02 -3.04
C VAL A 110 4.92 -17.40 -3.82
N LEU A 111 5.65 -16.38 -4.28
CA LEU A 111 6.88 -16.52 -5.07
C LEU A 111 8.11 -16.18 -4.23
N LEU A 112 8.02 -15.14 -3.40
CA LEU A 112 9.02 -14.80 -2.39
C LEU A 112 8.30 -14.45 -1.08
N THR A 113 8.85 -14.91 0.05
CA THR A 113 8.30 -14.67 1.38
C THR A 113 9.37 -14.20 2.37
N HIS A 114 8.93 -13.54 3.44
CA HIS A 114 9.79 -13.00 4.50
C HIS A 114 10.96 -12.14 3.99
N CYS A 115 10.73 -11.38 2.92
CA CYS A 115 11.72 -10.47 2.36
C CYS A 115 11.95 -9.30 3.32
N ARG A 116 13.18 -9.07 3.77
CA ARG A 116 13.54 -7.97 4.67
C ARG A 116 14.61 -7.08 4.08
N GLU A 117 14.50 -5.78 4.32
CA GLU A 117 15.52 -4.79 3.91
C GLU A 117 16.89 -5.17 4.47
N GLY A 118 17.90 -5.29 3.59
CA GLY A 118 19.26 -5.74 3.91
C GLY A 118 20.33 -5.01 3.11
#